data_AF-A0A6N6VGR1-F1
#
_entry.id   AF-A0A6N6VGR1-F1
#
_cell.length_a   1.000
_cell.length_b   1.000
_cell.length_c   1.000
_cell.angle_alpha   90.00
_cell.angle_beta   90.00
_cell.angle_gamma   90.00
#
_symmetry.space_group_name_H-M   'P 1'
#
loop_
_entity.id
_entity.type
_entity.pdbx_description
1 polymer ?
#
loop_
_entity_poly.entity_id
_entity_poly.type
_entity_poly.pdbx_seq_one_letter_code
_entity_poly.pdbx_strand_id
1 'polypeptide(L)'
;MTQFEIINIIDVNPYSPNSSFLNMLEGNWFPKNFDTAPLKFVFNETMQPSYYCTKLDTNQRTIVLTEKSTLSIVIEICIINPNKIIFNLININAIGASPKMIFER
;
A
#
# COMPACT_ATOMS: atom_id res chain seq x y z
N MET A 1 6.96 4.40 22.14
CA MET A 1 7.08 4.87 20.74
C MET A 1 6.18 3.98 19.89
N THR A 2 5.37 4.55 19.01
CA THR A 2 4.51 3.76 18.12
C THR A 2 5.37 3.12 17.02
N GLN A 3 5.38 1.80 16.93
CA GLN A 3 6.11 1.07 15.89
C GLN A 3 5.26 1.03 14.62
N PHE A 4 5.83 1.49 13.50
CA PHE A 4 5.16 1.50 12.20
C PHE A 4 5.57 0.28 11.37
N GLU A 5 4.62 -0.26 10.63
CA GLU A 5 4.89 -1.16 9.51
C GLU A 5 5.19 -0.32 8.27
N ILE A 6 6.40 -0.48 7.73
CA ILE A 6 6.85 0.33 6.59
C ILE A 6 6.53 -0.39 5.28
N ILE A 7 5.83 0.30 4.39
CA ILE A 7 5.57 -0.15 3.02
C ILE A 7 6.41 0.70 2.06
N ASN A 8 7.52 0.13 1.60
CA ASN A 8 8.42 0.79 0.66
C ASN A 8 7.97 0.53 -0.79
N ILE A 9 7.55 1.57 -1.50
CA ILE A 9 7.11 1.50 -2.89
C ILE A 9 8.24 1.93 -3.82
N ILE A 10 8.60 1.08 -4.78
CA ILE A 10 9.55 1.42 -5.84
C ILE A 10 8.77 2.04 -7.00
N ASP A 11 8.85 3.37 -7.11
CA ASP A 11 8.29 4.12 -8.23
C ASP A 11 9.33 4.24 -9.34
N VAL A 12 9.16 3.43 -10.38
CA VAL A 12 10.03 3.40 -11.56
C VAL A 12 9.72 4.53 -12.56
N ASN A 13 8.61 5.25 -12.40
CA ASN A 13 8.22 6.35 -13.31
C ASN A 13 7.58 7.53 -12.55
N PRO A 14 8.38 8.27 -11.76
CA PRO A 14 7.89 9.37 -10.90
C PRO A 14 7.31 10.56 -11.66
N TYR A 15 7.60 10.67 -12.96
CA TYR A 15 7.09 11.74 -13.83
C TYR A 15 5.85 11.32 -14.62
N SER A 16 5.32 10.11 -14.42
CA SER A 16 4.08 9.72 -15.05
C SER A 16 2.93 10.62 -14.57
N PRO A 17 1.93 10.95 -15.42
CA PRO A 17 0.77 11.73 -14.99
C PRO A 17 0.03 11.12 -13.78
N ASN A 18 0.15 9.80 -13.62
CA ASN A 18 -0.45 9.02 -12.55
C ASN A 18 0.40 8.96 -11.28
N SER A 19 1.63 9.49 -11.28
CA SER A 19 2.48 9.53 -10.07
C SER A 19 1.82 10.33 -8.95
N SER A 20 1.09 11.39 -9.31
CA SER A 20 0.28 12.17 -8.37
C SER A 20 -0.71 11.31 -7.57
N PHE A 21 -1.28 10.27 -8.19
CA PHE A 21 -2.24 9.37 -7.55
C PHE A 21 -1.56 8.35 -6.64
N LEU A 22 -0.42 7.79 -7.06
CA LEU A 22 0.37 6.87 -6.22
C LEU A 22 0.97 7.58 -5.00
N ASN A 23 1.48 8.80 -5.19
CA ASN A 23 2.09 9.63 -4.15
C ASN A 23 1.08 10.04 -3.07
N MET A 24 -0.23 9.95 -3.33
CA MET A 24 -1.26 10.12 -2.29
C MET A 24 -1.13 9.11 -1.15
N LEU A 25 -0.39 8.02 -1.31
CA LEU A 25 -0.14 7.07 -0.23
C LEU A 25 0.95 7.55 0.74
N GLU A 26 1.86 8.45 0.34
CA GLU A 26 3.04 8.80 1.13
C GLU A 26 2.69 9.29 2.55
N GLY A 27 3.39 8.78 3.55
CA GLY A 27 3.24 9.19 4.94
C GLY A 27 2.58 8.15 5.84
N ASN A 28 2.05 8.61 6.96
CA ASN A 28 1.59 7.77 8.06
C ASN A 28 0.08 7.52 7.98
N TRP A 29 -0.34 6.30 8.32
CA TRP A 29 -1.73 5.85 8.26
C TRP A 29 -2.05 5.00 9.50
N PHE A 30 -3.13 5.34 10.19
CA PHE A 30 -3.54 4.73 11.45
C PHE A 30 -4.79 3.86 11.24
N PRO A 31 -4.80 2.63 11.78
CA PRO A 31 -5.95 1.73 11.62
C PRO A 31 -7.15 2.24 12.41
N LYS A 32 -8.36 1.97 11.89
CA LYS A 32 -9.62 2.40 12.53
C LYS A 32 -10.46 1.26 13.06
N ASN A 33 -10.43 0.12 12.38
CA ASN A 33 -11.33 -1.01 12.63
C ASN A 33 -10.64 -2.24 13.25
N PHE A 34 -9.31 -2.21 13.39
CA PHE A 34 -8.53 -3.30 13.98
C PHE A 34 -7.40 -2.74 14.86
N ASP A 35 -7.04 -3.47 15.91
CA ASP A 35 -5.86 -3.19 16.73
C ASP A 35 -4.64 -3.78 16.04
N THR A 36 -4.06 -3.01 15.12
CA THR A 36 -2.88 -3.39 14.34
C THR A 36 -1.86 -2.25 14.33
N ALA A 37 -0.63 -2.51 13.89
CA ALA A 37 0.37 -1.47 13.73
C ALA A 37 -0.09 -0.44 12.67
N PRO A 38 0.20 0.86 12.86
CA PRO A 38 0.02 1.85 11.81
C PRO A 38 1.00 1.61 10.65
N LEU A 39 0.58 2.00 9.46
CA LEU A 39 1.38 1.89 8.23
C LEU A 39 2.13 3.19 7.96
N LYS A 40 3.33 3.08 7.42
CA LYS A 40 4.07 4.20 6.85
C LYS A 40 4.47 3.87 5.42
N PHE A 41 3.89 4.57 4.44
CA PHE A 41 4.29 4.44 3.05
C PHE A 41 5.46 5.38 2.77
N VAL A 42 6.50 4.83 2.15
CA VAL A 42 7.71 5.53 1.73
C VAL A 42 8.05 5.13 0.29
N PHE A 43 8.85 5.94 -0.40
CA PHE A 43 9.15 5.74 -1.81
C PHE A 43 10.65 5.62 -2.06
N ASN A 44 11.03 4.67 -2.89
CA ASN A 44 12.39 4.50 -3.41
C ASN A 44 13.48 4.39 -2.32
N GLU A 45 13.13 3.85 -1.15
CA GLU A 45 14.07 3.61 -0.07
C GLU A 45 14.85 2.31 -0.30
N THR A 46 16.01 2.16 0.35
CA THR A 46 16.89 0.97 0.19
C THR A 46 16.46 -0.23 1.03
N MET A 47 15.35 -0.14 1.76
CA MET A 47 14.87 -1.16 2.70
C MET A 47 14.01 -2.25 2.04
N GLN A 48 13.99 -3.43 2.66
CA GLN A 48 13.11 -4.56 2.32
C GLN A 48 12.09 -4.81 3.45
N PRO A 49 10.88 -5.31 3.15
CA PRO A 49 10.37 -5.61 1.81
C PRO A 49 10.09 -4.34 0.99
N SER A 50 10.22 -4.46 -0.32
CA SER A 50 9.92 -3.40 -1.28
C SER A 50 8.88 -3.89 -2.28
N TYR A 51 8.04 -2.98 -2.77
CA TYR A 51 6.89 -3.32 -3.59
C TYR A 51 6.89 -2.53 -4.89
N TYR A 52 6.57 -3.19 -5.99
CA TYR A 52 6.29 -2.53 -7.26
C TYR A 52 4.81 -2.23 -7.39
N CYS A 53 4.47 -1.05 -7.90
CA CYS A 53 3.12 -0.76 -8.35
C CYS A 53 2.85 -1.52 -9.66
N THR A 54 2.03 -2.57 -9.61
CA THR A 54 1.71 -3.42 -10.76
C THR A 54 0.40 -3.04 -11.42
N LYS A 55 -0.50 -2.35 -10.71
CA LYS A 55 -1.72 -1.76 -11.27
C LYS A 55 -2.03 -0.43 -10.59
N LEU A 56 -2.35 0.56 -11.40
CA LEU A 56 -2.84 1.86 -10.96
C LEU A 56 -4.08 2.22 -11.80
N ASP A 57 -5.24 2.21 -11.16
CA ASP A 57 -6.53 2.51 -11.77
C ASP A 57 -7.15 3.72 -11.06
N THR A 58 -7.05 4.90 -11.69
CA THR A 58 -7.58 6.16 -11.15
C THR A 58 -9.11 6.21 -11.18
N ASN A 59 -9.75 5.50 -12.11
CA ASN A 59 -11.22 5.46 -12.22
C ASN A 59 -11.83 4.65 -11.08
N GLN A 60 -11.25 3.48 -10.79
CA GLN A 60 -11.64 2.62 -9.66
C GLN A 60 -10.94 3.01 -8.36
N ARG A 61 -10.11 4.04 -8.38
CA ARG A 61 -9.26 4.51 -7.28
C ARG A 61 -8.49 3.39 -6.58
N THR A 62 -7.96 2.46 -7.37
CA THR A 62 -7.33 1.24 -6.87
C THR A 62 -5.86 1.20 -7.26
N ILE A 63 -5.02 0.86 -6.29
CA ILE A 63 -3.58 0.63 -6.44
C ILE A 63 -3.29 -0.81 -6.03
N VAL A 64 -2.52 -1.53 -6.83
CA VAL A 64 -2.05 -2.87 -6.50
C VAL A 64 -0.53 -2.84 -6.45
N LEU A 65 0.00 -3.24 -5.30
CA LEU A 65 1.42 -3.36 -5.03
C LEU A 65 1.78 -4.84 -4.95
N THR A 66 2.87 -5.25 -5.60
CA THR A 66 3.38 -6.62 -5.54
C THR A 66 4.78 -6.61 -4.97
N GLU A 67 5.01 -7.45 -3.96
CA GLU A 67 6.29 -7.56 -3.26
C GLU A 67 7.38 -8.07 -4.21
N LYS A 68 8.51 -7.36 -4.24
CA LYS A 68 9.55 -7.51 -5.27
C LYS A 68 10.26 -8.86 -5.23
N SER A 69 10.47 -9.46 -4.06
CA SER A 69 11.38 -10.60 -3.92
C SER A 69 10.70 -11.95 -4.10
N THR A 70 9.53 -12.13 -3.50
CA THR A 70 8.75 -13.37 -3.52
C THR A 70 7.63 -13.36 -4.54
N LEU A 71 7.19 -12.17 -5.00
CA LEU A 71 6.01 -11.96 -5.85
C LEU A 71 4.71 -12.56 -5.28
N SER A 72 4.75 -13.05 -4.04
CA SER A 72 3.69 -13.84 -3.45
C SER A 72 2.77 -12.99 -2.58
N ILE A 73 3.28 -11.85 -2.10
CA ILE A 73 2.51 -10.87 -1.34
C ILE A 73 2.04 -9.76 -2.28
N VAL A 74 0.72 -9.58 -2.31
CA VAL A 74 0.03 -8.52 -3.04
C VAL A 74 -0.73 -7.66 -2.05
N ILE A 75 -0.57 -6.35 -2.14
CA ILE A 75 -1.33 -5.38 -1.38
C ILE A 75 -2.26 -4.66 -2.34
N GLU A 76 -3.56 -4.77 -2.11
CA GLU A 76 -4.55 -3.94 -2.80
C GLU A 76 -4.99 -2.79 -1.91
N ILE A 77 -4.97 -1.58 -2.47
CA ILE A 77 -5.33 -0.36 -1.78
C ILE A 77 -6.41 0.35 -2.58
N CYS A 78 -7.55 0.59 -1.96
CA CYS A 78 -8.62 1.40 -2.52
C CYS A 78 -8.62 2.77 -1.82
N ILE A 79 -8.40 3.84 -2.58
CA ILE A 79 -8.42 5.22 -2.08
C ILE A 79 -9.86 5.70 -2.04
N ILE A 80 -10.43 5.81 -0.85
CA ILE A 80 -11.77 6.37 -0.66
C ILE A 80 -11.71 7.88 -0.80
N ASN A 81 -10.77 8.51 -0.09
CA ASN A 81 -10.44 9.93 -0.18
C ASN A 81 -8.97 10.15 0.27
N PRO A 82 -8.40 11.36 0.18
CA PRO A 82 -6.99 11.61 0.53
C PRO A 82 -6.59 11.21 1.96
N ASN A 83 -7.56 11.10 2.87
CA ASN A 83 -7.33 10.80 4.29
C ASN A 83 -7.84 9.41 4.68
N LYS A 84 -8.35 8.60 3.74
CA LYS A 84 -8.95 7.29 4.04
C LYS A 84 -8.72 6.28 2.93
N ILE A 85 -8.18 5.12 3.32
CA ILE A 85 -7.94 3.99 2.43
C ILE A 85 -8.55 2.70 2.99
N ILE A 86 -8.89 1.79 2.08
CA ILE A 86 -9.09 0.38 2.40
C ILE A 86 -7.85 -0.36 1.96
N PHE A 87 -7.26 -1.13 2.87
CA PHE A 87 -6.05 -1.92 2.69
C PHE A 87 -6.38 -3.40 2.75
N ASN A 88 -5.87 -4.18 1.80
CA ASN A 88 -6.09 -5.61 1.71
C ASN A 88 -4.76 -6.32 1.43
N LEU A 89 -4.34 -7.21 2.33
CA LEU A 89 -3.12 -8.00 2.17
C LEU A 89 -3.47 -9.40 1.66
N ILE A 90 -2.92 -9.77 0.52
CA ILE A 90 -3.18 -11.05 -0.13
C ILE A 90 -1.85 -11.79 -0.23
N ASN A 91 -1.85 -13.05 0.22
CA ASN A 91 -0.78 -13.98 -0.13
C ASN A 91 -1.34 -14.96 -1.17
N ILE A 92 -0.84 -14.87 -2.41
CA ILE A 92 -1.36 -15.66 -3.53
C ILE A 92 -1.15 -17.18 -3.35
N ASN A 93 -0.22 -17.57 -2.48
CA ASN A 93 0.08 -18.97 -2.19
C ASN A 93 -0.69 -19.51 -0.98
N ALA A 94 -1.43 -18.67 -0.25
CA ALA A 94 -2.18 -19.07 0.93
C ALA A 94 -3.66 -19.29 0.61
N ILE A 95 -4.29 -20.23 1.30
CA ILE A 95 -5.74 -20.43 1.26
C ILE A 95 -6.37 -19.48 2.30
N GLY A 96 -6.97 -18.39 1.82
CA GLY A 96 -7.65 -17.39 2.64
C GLY A 96 -7.21 -15.97 2.30
N ALA A 97 -8.09 -15.00 2.54
CA ALA A 97 -7.80 -13.58 2.39
C ALA A 97 -7.73 -12.94 3.79
N SER A 98 -6.80 -12.00 3.98
CA SER A 98 -6.83 -11.17 5.19
C SER A 98 -8.11 -10.31 5.19
N PRO A 99 -8.65 -9.94 6.36
CA PRO A 99 -9.75 -9.00 6.41
C PRO A 99 -9.32 -7.66 5.83
N LYS A 100 -10.23 -7.00 5.10
CA LYS A 100 -10.00 -5.64 4.62
C LYS A 100 -9.94 -4.67 5.81
N MET A 101 -8.84 -3.93 5.89
CA MET A 101 -8.58 -2.98 6.97
C MET A 101 -8.82 -1.55 6.48
N ILE A 102 -9.28 -0.69 7.37
CA ILE A 102 -9.47 0.73 7.09
C ILE A 102 -8.38 1.50 7.81
N PHE A 103 -7.66 2.32 7.06
CA PHE A 103 -6.68 3.25 7.61
C PHE A 103 -7.05 4.69 7.26
N GLU A 104 -6.73 5.59 8.18
CA GLU A 104 -6.90 7.03 8.00
C GLU A 104 -5.60 7.77 8.34
N ARG A 105 -5.39 8.93 7.74
CA ARG A 105 -4.23 9.80 8.05
C ARG A 105 -4.33 10.42 9.44
#